data_AF-A0A6P2P0M7-F1
#
_entry.id   AF-A0A6P2P0M7-F1
#
_cell.length_a   1.000
_cell.length_b   1.000
_cell.length_c   1.000
_cell.angle_alpha   90.00
_cell.angle_beta   90.00
_cell.angle_gamma   90.00
#
_symmetry.space_group_name_H-M   'P 1'
#
loop_
_entity.id
_entity.type
_entity.pdbx_description
1 polymer ?
#
loop_
_entity_poly.entity_id
_entity_poly.type
_entity_poly.pdbx_seq_one_letter_code
_entity_poly.pdbx_strand_id
1 'polypeptide(L)'
;MVGSESADFFMLRLGTPHPTWALTDDSNVIGMGDCDGVMSALFELDRNQVARIRGLGQSVERIRCMCDRAGRELHFYLHGRQMSRSVWAGVASADPDYLPTNAMIAAWEVPKKPCDTFKFPSVSDRLIASASPA
;
A
#
# COMPACT_ATOMS: atom_id res chain seq x y z
N MET A 1 12.76 18.32 -16.56
CA MET A 1 12.56 17.04 -15.84
C MET A 1 11.07 16.77 -15.92
N VAL A 2 10.64 15.84 -16.77
CA VAL A 2 9.23 15.44 -16.78
C VAL A 2 9.03 14.66 -15.48
N GLY A 3 8.30 15.24 -14.52
CA GLY A 3 7.94 14.53 -13.28
C GLY A 3 7.19 13.26 -13.64
N SER A 4 7.53 12.14 -13.00
CA SER A 4 6.72 10.94 -13.16
C SER A 4 5.41 11.14 -12.39
N GLU A 5 4.28 10.68 -12.94
CA GLU A 5 2.98 10.80 -12.26
C GLU A 5 3.00 10.17 -10.86
N SER A 6 3.78 9.11 -10.69
CA SER A 6 4.02 8.47 -9.39
C SER A 6 4.79 9.36 -8.42
N ALA A 7 5.83 10.06 -8.87
CA ALA A 7 6.56 11.00 -8.01
C ALA A 7 5.66 12.15 -7.55
N ASP A 8 4.85 12.69 -8.47
CA ASP A 8 3.88 13.73 -8.15
C ASP A 8 2.83 13.20 -7.17
N PHE A 9 2.30 12.00 -7.39
CA PHE A 9 1.36 11.37 -6.47
C PHE A 9 1.99 11.16 -5.07
N PHE A 10 3.20 10.61 -4.98
CA PHE A 10 3.88 10.40 -3.70
C PHE A 10 4.09 11.72 -2.96
N MET A 11 4.62 12.74 -3.63
CA MET A 11 4.84 14.05 -2.99
C MET A 11 3.55 14.74 -2.60
N LEU A 12 2.56 14.81 -3.49
CA LEU A 12 1.34 15.59 -3.28
C LEU A 12 0.34 14.89 -2.37
N ARG A 13 0.22 13.56 -2.47
CA ARG A 13 -0.78 12.79 -1.72
C ARG A 13 -0.24 12.17 -0.45
N LEU A 14 1.03 11.75 -0.45
CA LEU A 14 1.65 11.06 0.68
C LEU A 14 2.70 11.92 1.40
N GLY A 15 3.06 13.09 0.86
CA GLY A 15 3.97 14.03 1.51
C GLY A 15 5.44 13.59 1.53
N THR A 16 5.79 12.53 0.81
CA THR A 16 7.15 11.97 0.78
C THR A 16 7.45 11.40 -0.60
N PRO A 17 8.69 11.53 -1.13
CA PRO A 17 9.07 10.90 -2.39
C PRO A 17 9.26 9.38 -2.26
N HIS A 18 9.37 8.89 -1.01
CA HIS A 18 9.71 7.53 -0.67
C HIS A 18 8.74 6.96 0.40
N PRO A 19 7.46 6.78 0.06
CA PRO A 19 6.46 6.28 1.01
C PRO A 19 6.75 4.83 1.42
N THR A 20 6.39 4.48 2.66
CA THR A 20 6.44 3.08 3.10
C THR A 20 5.30 2.29 2.47
N TRP A 21 5.46 0.98 2.34
CA TRP A 21 4.38 0.11 1.88
C TRP A 21 4.30 -1.18 2.66
N ALA A 22 3.11 -1.77 2.70
CA ALA A 22 2.87 -3.08 3.29
C ALA A 22 1.83 -3.87 2.49
N LEU A 23 2.03 -5.19 2.43
CA LEU A 23 1.10 -6.17 1.85
C LEU A 23 0.98 -7.37 2.79
N THR A 24 -0.24 -7.84 3.00
CA THR A 24 -0.55 -9.05 3.78
C THR A 24 -0.79 -10.27 2.88
N ASP A 25 -0.71 -11.46 3.44
CA ASP A 25 -0.97 -12.72 2.72
C ASP A 25 -2.44 -12.93 2.35
N ASP A 26 -3.36 -12.33 3.11
CA ASP A 26 -4.80 -12.46 2.96
C ASP A 26 -5.44 -11.44 2.01
N SER A 27 -4.69 -10.43 1.54
CA SER A 27 -5.21 -9.33 0.72
C SER A 27 -4.34 -9.05 -0.50
N ASN A 28 -4.99 -8.68 -1.61
CA ASN A 28 -4.32 -8.19 -2.82
C ASN A 28 -4.18 -6.66 -2.83
N VAL A 29 -4.46 -6.01 -1.69
CA VAL A 29 -4.39 -4.57 -1.53
C VAL A 29 -3.06 -4.20 -0.90
N ILE A 30 -2.27 -3.40 -1.60
CA ILE A 30 -1.07 -2.79 -1.05
C ILE A 30 -1.45 -1.48 -0.35
N GLY A 31 -0.99 -1.32 0.89
CA GLY A 31 -1.07 -0.06 1.61
C GLY A 31 0.19 0.77 1.42
N MET A 32 0.01 2.07 1.25
CA MET A 32 1.07 3.08 1.20
C MET A 32 0.96 4.04 2.37
N GLY A 33 2.07 4.26 3.06
CA GLY A 33 2.21 5.19 4.17
C GLY A 33 2.55 6.60 3.72
N ASP A 34 2.08 7.59 4.45
CA ASP A 34 2.51 8.98 4.31
C ASP A 34 3.84 9.27 5.03
N CYS A 35 4.23 10.54 5.09
CA CYS A 35 5.43 11.01 5.77
C CYS A 35 5.49 10.65 7.27
N ASP A 36 4.34 10.47 7.91
CA ASP A 36 4.23 10.08 9.32
C ASP A 36 4.19 8.55 9.49
N GLY A 37 4.24 7.80 8.38
CA GLY A 37 4.13 6.35 8.36
C GLY A 37 2.70 5.83 8.55
N VAL A 38 1.69 6.71 8.49
CA VAL A 38 0.28 6.33 8.59
C VAL A 38 -0.20 5.85 7.22
N MET A 39 -0.89 4.71 7.18
CA MET A 39 -1.46 4.18 5.93
C MET A 39 -2.50 5.16 5.38
N SER A 40 -2.16 5.79 4.26
CA SER A 40 -2.89 6.94 3.70
C SER A 40 -3.36 6.73 2.25
N ALA A 41 -2.87 5.67 1.58
CA ALA A 41 -3.43 5.20 0.32
C ALA A 41 -3.45 3.67 0.24
N LEU A 42 -4.44 3.13 -0.47
CA LEU A 42 -4.63 1.70 -0.71
C LEU A 42 -4.79 1.48 -2.23
N PHE A 43 -4.14 0.45 -2.76
CA PHE A 43 -4.21 0.09 -4.18
C PHE A 43 -4.46 -1.40 -4.32
N GLU A 44 -5.44 -1.77 -5.14
CA GLU A 44 -5.60 -3.15 -5.57
C GLU A 44 -4.53 -3.48 -6.61
N LEU A 45 -3.81 -4.58 -6.39
CA LEU A 45 -2.81 -5.09 -7.31
C LEU A 45 -3.35 -6.32 -8.05
N ASP A 46 -2.93 -6.49 -9.30
CA ASP A 46 -3.23 -7.71 -10.03
C ASP A 46 -2.51 -8.92 -9.41
N ARG A 47 -3.05 -10.11 -9.69
CA ARG A 47 -2.57 -11.37 -9.10
C ARG A 47 -1.10 -11.67 -9.41
N ASN A 48 -0.59 -11.26 -10.57
CA ASN A 48 0.80 -11.50 -10.94
C ASN A 48 1.74 -10.59 -10.14
N GLN A 49 1.37 -9.31 -9.96
CA GLN A 49 2.11 -8.41 -9.09
C GLN A 49 2.12 -8.89 -7.63
N VAL A 50 0.97 -9.31 -7.12
CA VAL A 50 0.86 -9.88 -5.77
C VAL A 50 1.73 -11.12 -5.61
N ALA A 51 1.69 -12.04 -6.58
CA ALA A 51 2.51 -13.26 -6.55
C ALA A 51 4.01 -12.93 -6.52
N ARG A 52 4.44 -11.90 -7.27
CA ARG A 52 5.84 -11.43 -7.26
C ARG A 52 6.24 -10.86 -5.90
N ILE A 53 5.38 -10.05 -5.29
CA ILE A 53 5.66 -9.49 -3.95
C ILE A 53 5.71 -10.60 -2.90
N ARG A 54 4.76 -11.55 -2.93
CA ARG A 54 4.74 -12.69 -2.01
C ARG A 54 5.88 -13.69 -2.24
N GLY A 55 6.48 -13.67 -3.42
CA GLY A 55 7.69 -14.43 -3.74
C GLY A 55 8.98 -13.85 -3.15
N LEU A 56 8.94 -12.63 -2.60
CA LEU A 56 10.09 -12.04 -1.93
C LEU A 56 10.50 -12.84 -0.69
N GLY A 57 11.81 -13.04 -0.54
CA GLY A 57 12.41 -13.65 0.65
C GLY A 57 12.78 -12.62 1.73
N GLN A 58 13.70 -12.98 2.62
CA GLN A 58 14.19 -12.11 3.71
C GLN A 58 15.23 -11.05 3.25
N SER A 59 15.70 -11.16 2.01
CA SER A 59 16.60 -10.19 1.39
C SER A 59 15.79 -9.04 0.78
N VAL A 60 16.36 -7.84 0.79
CA VAL A 60 15.74 -6.69 0.13
C VAL A 60 15.90 -6.84 -1.38
N GLU A 61 14.78 -6.79 -2.09
CA GLU A 61 14.73 -6.85 -3.54
C GLU A 61 13.89 -5.69 -4.09
N ARG A 62 14.00 -5.48 -5.40
CA ARG A 62 13.27 -4.44 -6.13
C ARG A 62 12.28 -5.05 -7.11
N ILE A 63 11.01 -4.66 -7.00
CA ILE A 63 9.93 -5.07 -7.89
C ILE A 63 9.36 -3.84 -8.59
N ARG A 64 9.28 -3.87 -9.93
CA ARG A 64 8.48 -2.88 -10.67
C ARG A 64 6.99 -3.14 -10.43
N CYS A 65 6.28 -2.09 -10.01
CA CYS A 65 4.86 -2.08 -9.71
C CYS A 65 4.12 -1.06 -10.58
N MET A 66 2.87 -1.37 -10.88
CA MET A 66 1.95 -0.56 -11.66
C MET A 66 0.56 -0.64 -11.04
N CYS A 67 -0.07 0.49 -10.77
CA CYS A 67 -1.45 0.51 -10.30
C CYS A 67 -2.27 1.59 -11.00
N ASP A 68 -3.55 1.29 -11.24
CA ASP A 68 -4.51 2.32 -11.68
C ASP A 68 -5.10 3.02 -10.45
N ARG A 69 -5.13 4.35 -10.51
CA ARG A 69 -5.86 5.17 -9.55
C ARG A 69 -6.64 6.25 -10.27
N ALA A 70 -7.96 6.11 -10.27
CA ALA A 70 -8.88 7.08 -10.86
C ALA A 70 -8.55 7.37 -12.35
N GLY A 71 -8.20 6.33 -13.10
CA GLY A 71 -7.85 6.43 -14.52
C GLY A 71 -6.45 6.98 -14.79
N ARG A 72 -5.59 7.01 -13.77
CA ARG A 72 -4.16 7.34 -13.90
C ARG A 72 -3.32 6.13 -13.55
N GLU A 73 -2.42 5.75 -14.44
CA GLU A 73 -1.54 4.61 -14.24
C GLU A 73 -0.24 5.07 -13.57
N LEU A 74 -0.05 4.67 -12.31
CA LEU A 74 1.16 4.97 -11.55
C LEU A 74 2.17 3.85 -11.76
N HIS A 75 3.37 4.20 -12.23
CA HIS A 75 4.51 3.29 -12.32
C HIS A 75 5.59 3.63 -11.29
N PHE A 76 5.98 2.66 -10.47
CA PHE A 76 7.02 2.86 -9.45
C PHE A 76 7.71 1.54 -9.11
N TYR A 77 8.70 1.61 -8.24
CA TYR A 77 9.49 0.49 -7.76
C TYR A 77 9.22 0.27 -6.27
N LEU A 78 8.90 -0.97 -5.92
CA LEU A 78 8.81 -1.44 -4.54
C LEU A 78 10.16 -2.02 -4.15
N HIS A 79 10.81 -1.41 -3.17
CA HIS A 79 12.00 -1.96 -2.53
C HIS A 79 11.56 -2.54 -1.20
N GLY A 80 11.70 -3.85 -1.01
CA GLY A 80 11.23 -4.48 0.22
C GLY A 80 11.57 -5.95 0.32
N ARG A 81 11.04 -6.58 1.35
CA ARG A 81 11.27 -7.98 1.67
C ARG A 81 10.12 -8.59 2.46
N GLN A 82 10.16 -9.90 2.66
CA GLN A 82 9.34 -10.58 3.64
C GLN A 82 9.80 -10.21 5.06
N MET A 83 8.89 -9.66 5.84
CA MET A 83 9.13 -9.26 7.23
C MET A 83 8.65 -10.32 8.22
N SER A 84 7.59 -11.05 7.87
CA SER A 84 7.08 -12.21 8.61
C SER A 84 6.40 -13.20 7.66
N ARG A 85 5.88 -14.32 8.17
CA ARG A 85 5.21 -15.34 7.33
C ARG A 85 4.05 -14.77 6.49
N SER A 86 3.37 -13.75 6.99
CA SER A 86 2.17 -13.18 6.38
C SER A 86 2.31 -11.71 5.97
N VAL A 87 3.50 -11.11 6.10
CA VAL A 87 3.68 -9.67 5.86
C VAL A 87 4.94 -9.38 5.06
N TRP A 88 4.76 -8.58 4.01
CA TRP A 88 5.81 -7.97 3.20
C TRP A 88 5.73 -6.45 3.37
N ALA A 89 6.89 -5.81 3.46
CA ALA A 89 6.94 -4.36 3.61
C ALA A 89 8.23 -3.78 3.02
N GLY A 90 8.22 -2.47 2.84
CA GLY A 90 9.38 -1.73 2.39
C GLY A 90 9.09 -0.26 2.09
N VAL A 91 9.81 0.28 1.11
CA VAL A 91 9.68 1.66 0.61
C VAL A 91 9.43 1.63 -0.89
N ALA A 92 8.56 2.51 -1.36
CA ALA A 92 8.31 2.71 -2.78
C ALA A 92 9.10 3.93 -3.29
N SER A 93 9.50 3.91 -4.56
CA SER A 93 10.13 5.05 -5.21
C SER A 93 9.77 5.09 -6.68
N ALA A 94 9.56 6.28 -7.23
CA ALA A 94 9.40 6.46 -8.67
C ALA A 94 10.76 6.52 -9.41
N ASP A 95 11.86 6.68 -8.67
CA ASP A 95 13.22 6.70 -9.21
C ASP A 95 13.75 5.26 -9.36
N PRO A 96 14.12 4.81 -10.57
CA PRO A 96 14.67 3.47 -10.81
C PRO A 96 16.03 3.22 -10.14
N ASP A 97 16.79 4.28 -9.89
CA ASP A 97 18.15 4.23 -9.32
C ASP A 97 18.15 4.40 -7.79
N TYR A 98 16.97 4.56 -7.20
CA TYR A 98 16.81 4.65 -5.76
C TYR A 98 17.32 3.39 -5.04
N LEU A 99 18.12 3.60 -4.00
CA LEU A 99 18.62 2.54 -3.13
C LEU A 99 18.32 2.90 -1.67
N PRO A 100 17.47 2.13 -0.97
CA PRO A 100 17.20 2.38 0.43
C PRO A 100 18.46 2.15 1.26
N THR A 101 18.74 3.07 2.17
CA THR A 101 19.89 2.94 3.08
C THR A 101 19.63 1.86 4.14
N ASN A 102 20.70 1.29 4.70
CA ASN A 102 20.58 0.29 5.78
C ASN A 102 19.76 0.80 6.97
N ALA A 103 19.86 2.09 7.31
CA ALA A 103 19.07 2.70 8.37
C ALA A 103 17.57 2.72 8.04
N MET A 104 17.20 3.02 6.79
CA MET A 104 15.81 2.97 6.35
C MET A 104 15.27 1.54 6.35
N ILE A 105 16.06 0.56 5.89
CA ILE A 105 15.68 -0.86 5.89
C ILE A 105 15.44 -1.37 7.33
N ALA A 106 16.27 -0.94 8.28
CA ALA A 106 16.14 -1.30 9.69
C ALA A 106 14.86 -0.71 10.34
N ALA A 107 14.33 0.38 9.80
CA ALA A 107 13.13 1.05 10.31
C ALA A 107 11.82 0.43 9.80
N TRP A 108 11.86 -0.52 8.86
CA TRP A 108 10.66 -1.22 8.41
C TRP A 108 10.12 -2.08 9.55
N GLU A 109 9.10 -1.59 10.26
CA GLU A 109 8.43 -2.35 11.30
C GLU A 109 7.25 -3.13 10.71
N VAL A 110 7.03 -4.35 11.20
CA VAL A 110 5.76 -5.06 11.02
C VAL A 110 4.69 -4.30 11.82
N PRO A 111 3.52 -3.98 11.25
CA PRO A 111 2.41 -3.45 12.05
C PRO A 111 2.17 -4.36 13.26
N LYS A 112 2.41 -3.86 14.47
CA LYS A 112 2.39 -4.65 15.71
C LYS A 112 0.98 -5.15 16.09
N LYS A 113 -0.05 -4.82 15.32
CA LYS A 113 -1.41 -5.33 15.47
C LYS A 113 -2.02 -5.65 14.11
N PRO A 114 -2.66 -6.82 13.93
CA PRO A 114 -3.65 -6.96 12.87
C PRO A 114 -4.72 -5.89 13.09
N CYS A 115 -5.14 -5.23 12.03
CA CYS A 115 -6.07 -4.13 12.11
C CYS A 115 -7.46 -4.66 12.50
N ASP A 116 -7.75 -4.78 13.81
CA ASP A 116 -9.10 -5.00 14.36
C ASP A 116 -10.04 -3.77 14.16
N THR A 117 -9.64 -2.81 13.32
CA THR A 117 -10.33 -1.54 13.13
C THR A 117 -10.89 -1.40 11.72
N PHE A 118 -11.53 -2.46 11.22
CA PHE A 118 -12.64 -2.32 10.28
C PHE A 118 -13.93 -2.74 10.97
N LYS A 119 -14.35 -1.97 11.98
CA LYS A 119 -15.78 -1.94 12.33
C LYS A 119 -16.47 -1.17 11.21
N PHE A 120 -16.95 -1.89 10.20
CA PHE A 120 -18.10 -1.38 9.44
C PHE A 120 -19.17 -1.05 10.49
N PRO A 121 -19.71 0.19 10.55
CA PRO A 121 -20.96 0.37 11.27
C PRO A 121 -21.94 -0.58 10.59
N SER A 122 -22.32 -1.65 11.29
CA SER A 122 -23.40 -2.51 10.87
C SER A 122 -24.58 -1.59 10.60
N VAL A 123 -24.97 -1.47 9.33
CA VAL A 123 -26.27 -0.91 8.98
C VAL A 123 -27.29 -1.93 9.46
N SER A 124 -27.60 -1.87 10.75
CA SER A 124 -28.76 -2.51 11.33
C SER A 124 -29.81 -1.46 11.56
N ASP A 125 -30.95 -1.71 10.92
CA ASP A 125 -32.29 -1.27 11.29
C ASP A 125 -32.65 0.20 11.08
N ARG A 126 -32.95 0.54 9.82
CA ARG A 126 -34.20 1.26 9.49
C ARG A 126 -34.75 0.82 8.13
N LEU A 127 -35.33 -0.38 8.09
CA LEU A 127 -36.44 -0.67 7.18
C LEU A 127 -37.60 0.27 7.55
N ILE A 128 -37.71 1.41 6.88
CA ILE A 128 -38.96 2.18 6.88
C ILE A 128 -39.87 1.54 5.83
N ALA A 129 -40.70 0.60 6.29
CA ALA A 129 -41.87 0.19 5.54
C ALA A 129 -42.86 1.37 5.55
N SER A 130 -43.05 2.01 4.40
CA SER A 130 -44.20 2.89 4.16
C SER A 130 -45.48 2.07 4.23
N ALA A 131 -46.34 2.38 5.20
CA ALA A 131 -47.75 2.03 5.17
C ALA A 131 -48.55 3.33 5.08
N SER A 132 -49.30 3.49 3.99
CA SER A 132 -50.26 4.58 3.78
C SER A 132 -51.44 4.49 4.77
N PRO A 133 -52.01 5.61 5.23
CA PRO A 133 -53.29 5.59 5.93
C PRO A 133 -54.47 5.55 4.94
N ALA A 134 -55.61 5.10 5.49
CA ALA A 134 -56.86 4.69 4.86
C ALA A 134 -57.59 5.79 4.06
#